data_AF-A0A7C2KQR1-F1
#
_entry.id   AF-A0A7C2KQR1-F1
#
_cell.length_a   1.000
_cell.length_b   1.000
_cell.length_c   1.000
_cell.angle_alpha   90.00
_cell.angle_beta   90.00
_cell.angle_gamma   90.00
#
_symmetry.space_group_name_H-M   'P 1'
#
loop_
_entity.id
_entity.type
_entity.pdbx_description
1 polymer ?
#
loop_
_entity_poly.entity_id
_entity_poly.type
_entity_poly.pdbx_seq_one_letter_code
_entity_poly.pdbx_strand_id
1 'polypeptide(L)'
;MENSMEDFNITELKEFFDKYTEFKKTLISDYEQKLDLFFNKFSYRKKLFQDFQEEVNRKISSDFNVFDLIDINELSLSNIIALLLDTKGSHGQGRVFLEVFIDCFVKQMQTDQLNKDFKVYTEYAANGNRRIDILLKSSDFAVIIENKPYTYDQQDQITDYISYMEDSHIPNYRGKLLTIYLNKNEDMPKNFSDASKIKSLNDKQKNGEFIIVSYDVFAKTFLQQCYEKCESTRFRYFIADFIEFIEKNPSFINNGEH
;
A
#
# COMPACT_ATOMS: atom_id res chain seq x y z
N MET A 1 -75.15 41.02 -27.91
CA MET A 1 -74.12 40.25 -27.19
C MET A 1 -73.04 41.23 -26.82
N GLU A 2 -73.15 41.76 -25.60
CA GLU A 2 -72.10 42.54 -24.96
C GLU A 2 -70.85 41.68 -24.85
N ASN A 3 -69.77 42.10 -25.49
CA ASN A 3 -68.43 41.70 -25.10
C ASN A 3 -67.85 42.92 -24.37
N SER A 4 -67.94 42.89 -23.05
CA SER A 4 -67.14 43.73 -22.17
C SER A 4 -65.67 43.42 -22.40
N MET A 5 -65.00 44.16 -23.28
CA MET A 5 -63.55 44.28 -23.22
C MET A 5 -63.28 45.26 -22.08
N GLU A 6 -62.87 44.73 -20.93
CA GLU A 6 -62.31 45.53 -19.83
C GLU A 6 -61.22 46.45 -20.41
N ASP A 7 -61.39 47.76 -20.21
CA ASP A 7 -60.37 48.75 -20.57
C ASP A 7 -59.06 48.38 -19.87
N PHE A 8 -58.09 47.94 -20.66
CA PHE A 8 -56.78 47.55 -20.19
C PHE A 8 -56.07 48.78 -19.61
N ASN A 9 -56.03 48.89 -18.27
CA ASN A 9 -55.45 50.05 -17.59
C ASN A 9 -53.91 50.02 -17.70
N ILE A 10 -53.39 50.69 -18.73
CA ILE A 10 -51.94 50.83 -19.02
C ILE A 10 -51.15 51.34 -17.80
N THR A 11 -51.78 52.13 -16.93
CA THR A 11 -51.15 52.68 -15.71
C THR A 11 -50.93 51.59 -14.68
N GLU A 12 -51.93 50.76 -14.40
CA GLU A 12 -51.80 49.61 -13.49
C GLU A 12 -50.76 48.61 -13.99
N LEU A 13 -50.71 48.39 -15.32
CA LEU A 13 -49.72 47.50 -15.91
C LEU A 13 -48.29 48.04 -15.74
N LYS A 14 -48.07 49.34 -15.92
CA LYS A 14 -46.78 49.99 -15.67
C LYS A 14 -46.37 49.88 -14.20
N GLU A 15 -47.28 50.21 -13.29
CA GLU A 15 -47.03 50.08 -11.85
C GLU A 15 -46.67 48.64 -11.44
N PHE A 16 -47.31 47.65 -12.05
CA PHE A 16 -46.97 46.25 -11.84
C PHE A 16 -45.55 45.93 -12.29
N PHE A 17 -45.16 46.32 -13.51
CA PHE A 17 -43.81 46.07 -14.03
C PHE A 17 -42.72 46.81 -13.24
N ASP A 18 -43.00 48.03 -12.77
CA ASP A 18 -42.08 48.79 -11.92
C ASP A 18 -41.88 48.08 -10.58
N LYS A 19 -42.97 47.67 -9.92
CA LYS A 19 -42.91 46.89 -8.66
C LYS A 19 -42.21 45.54 -8.85
N TYR A 20 -42.48 44.84 -9.95
CA TYR A 20 -41.83 43.57 -10.27
C TYR A 20 -40.32 43.76 -10.50
N THR A 21 -39.93 44.84 -11.18
CA THR A 21 -38.52 45.18 -11.42
C THR A 21 -37.81 45.49 -10.10
N GLU A 22 -38.43 46.28 -9.22
CA GLU A 22 -37.89 46.61 -7.90
C GLU A 22 -37.78 45.37 -7.00
N PHE A 23 -38.81 44.53 -6.98
CA PHE A 23 -38.80 43.26 -6.27
C PHE A 23 -37.69 42.33 -6.78
N LYS A 24 -37.56 42.20 -8.11
CA LYS A 24 -36.51 41.37 -8.73
C LYS A 24 -35.11 41.88 -8.38
N LYS A 25 -34.87 43.20 -8.43
CA LYS A 25 -33.59 43.80 -8.00
C LYS A 25 -33.29 43.50 -6.53
N THR A 26 -34.29 43.64 -5.66
CA THR A 26 -34.15 43.35 -4.23
C THR A 26 -33.83 41.88 -3.99
N LEU A 27 -34.56 40.98 -4.65
CA LEU A 27 -34.34 39.54 -4.55
C LEU A 27 -32.92 39.15 -5.03
N ILE A 28 -32.47 39.70 -6.16
CA ILE A 28 -31.11 39.45 -6.68
C ILE A 28 -30.06 39.93 -5.67
N SER A 29 -30.18 41.16 -5.17
CA SER A 29 -29.27 41.73 -4.17
C SER A 29 -29.21 40.88 -2.89
N ASP A 30 -30.35 40.40 -2.39
CA ASP A 30 -30.42 39.51 -1.23
C ASP A 30 -29.67 38.18 -1.47
N TYR A 31 -29.79 37.60 -2.68
CA TYR A 31 -29.06 36.38 -3.03
C TYR A 31 -27.57 36.63 -3.21
N GLU A 32 -27.17 37.74 -3.83
CA GLU A 32 -25.76 38.15 -3.96
C GLU A 32 -25.11 38.29 -2.58
N GLN A 33 -25.77 38.97 -1.63
CA GLN A 33 -25.27 39.09 -0.25
C GLN A 33 -25.14 37.74 0.45
N LYS A 34 -26.12 36.83 0.27
CA LYS A 34 -26.05 35.48 0.86
C LYS A 34 -24.90 34.66 0.26
N LEU A 35 -24.69 34.76 -1.05
CA LEU A 35 -23.57 34.11 -1.73
C LEU A 35 -22.23 34.66 -1.24
N ASP A 36 -22.10 35.98 -1.11
CA ASP A 36 -20.90 36.61 -0.58
C ASP A 36 -20.61 36.15 0.85
N LEU A 37 -21.61 36.14 1.73
CA LEU A 37 -21.46 35.62 3.10
C LEU A 37 -21.04 34.14 3.11
N PHE A 38 -21.63 33.32 2.24
CA PHE A 38 -21.27 31.91 2.11
C PHE A 38 -19.81 31.75 1.66
N PHE A 39 -19.40 32.41 0.57
CA PHE A 39 -18.05 32.30 0.03
C PHE A 39 -16.99 32.91 0.94
N ASN A 40 -17.31 33.99 1.65
CA ASN A 40 -16.42 34.56 2.67
C ASN A 40 -16.20 33.58 3.82
N LYS A 41 -17.27 32.96 4.33
CA LYS A 41 -17.18 31.94 5.39
C LYS A 41 -16.41 30.71 4.93
N PHE A 42 -16.65 30.25 3.69
CA PHE A 42 -15.93 29.13 3.11
C PHE A 42 -14.44 29.45 2.94
N SER A 43 -14.10 30.62 2.39
CA SER A 43 -12.72 31.09 2.22
C SER A 43 -11.98 31.19 3.55
N TYR A 44 -12.63 31.72 4.58
CA TYR A 44 -12.06 31.78 5.93
C TYR A 44 -11.78 30.39 6.51
N ARG A 45 -12.73 29.45 6.38
CA ARG A 45 -12.54 28.06 6.84
C ARG A 45 -11.44 27.34 6.08
N LYS A 46 -11.35 27.55 4.76
CA LYS A 46 -10.27 27.00 3.93
C LYS A 46 -8.93 27.52 4.40
N LYS A 47 -8.81 28.83 4.65
CA LYS A 47 -7.59 29.45 5.17
C LYS A 47 -7.20 28.88 6.53
N LEU A 48 -8.14 28.78 7.49
CA LEU A 48 -7.87 28.18 8.79
C LEU A 48 -7.36 26.73 8.68
N PHE A 49 -7.93 25.95 7.77
CA PHE A 49 -7.50 24.58 7.52
C PHE A 49 -6.08 24.54 6.92
N GLN A 50 -5.77 25.43 5.98
CA GLN A 50 -4.43 25.55 5.40
C GLN A 50 -3.40 25.97 6.46
N ASP A 51 -3.70 27.00 7.27
CA ASP A 51 -2.82 27.47 8.35
C ASP A 51 -2.57 26.33 9.36
N PHE A 52 -3.61 25.54 9.69
CA PHE A 52 -3.48 24.37 10.55
C PHE A 52 -2.60 23.28 9.92
N GLN A 53 -2.79 22.95 8.63
CA GLN A 53 -1.95 21.98 7.93
C GLN A 53 -0.49 22.43 7.88
N GLU A 54 -0.23 23.69 7.60
CA GLU A 54 1.13 24.25 7.64
C GLU A 54 1.75 24.15 9.03
N GLU A 55 0.98 24.41 10.09
CA GLU A 55 1.49 24.32 11.46
C GLU A 55 1.79 22.86 11.87
N VAL A 56 0.95 21.91 11.45
CA VAL A 56 1.20 20.47 11.61
C VAL A 56 2.45 20.06 10.83
N ASN A 57 2.55 20.44 9.57
CA ASN A 57 3.68 20.09 8.71
C ASN A 57 5.01 20.66 9.26
N ARG A 58 5.01 21.87 9.85
CA ARG A 58 6.18 22.42 10.54
C ARG A 58 6.66 21.57 11.73
N LYS A 59 5.77 20.84 12.39
CA LYS A 59 6.08 20.07 13.61
C LYS A 59 6.46 18.62 13.31
N ILE A 60 5.80 17.99 12.35
CA ILE A 60 5.95 16.55 12.09
C ILE A 60 6.30 16.20 10.65
N SER A 61 6.45 17.21 9.78
CA SER A 61 6.75 17.01 8.36
C SER A 61 5.72 16.11 7.66
N SER A 62 4.43 16.35 7.89
CA SER A 62 3.33 15.55 7.33
C SER A 62 3.29 15.49 5.80
N ASP A 63 3.91 16.45 5.12
CA ASP A 63 3.98 16.48 3.65
C ASP A 63 5.26 15.80 3.13
N PHE A 64 6.17 15.39 4.02
CA PHE A 64 7.42 14.72 3.68
C PHE A 64 7.22 13.21 3.73
N ASN A 65 7.77 12.52 2.73
CA ASN A 65 7.93 11.07 2.73
C ASN A 65 9.32 10.74 2.17
N VAL A 66 10.10 9.92 2.88
CA VAL A 66 11.47 9.59 2.44
C VAL A 66 11.51 8.87 1.09
N PHE A 67 10.47 8.11 0.75
CA PHE A 67 10.38 7.35 -0.50
C PHE A 67 10.17 8.24 -1.73
N ASP A 68 9.74 9.50 -1.56
CA ASP A 68 9.67 10.48 -2.65
C ASP A 68 11.06 10.97 -3.09
N LEU A 69 12.11 10.72 -2.29
CA LEU A 69 13.47 11.18 -2.54
C LEU A 69 14.43 10.10 -3.03
N ILE A 70 14.04 8.83 -2.94
CA ILE A 70 14.90 7.69 -3.28
C ILE A 70 14.31 6.91 -4.44
N ASP A 71 15.18 6.42 -5.33
CA ASP A 71 14.76 5.54 -6.42
C ASP A 71 14.48 4.13 -5.87
N ILE A 72 13.20 3.77 -5.90
CA ILE A 72 12.71 2.50 -5.37
C ILE A 72 12.53 1.52 -6.51
N ASN A 73 13.39 0.50 -6.53
CA ASN A 73 13.27 -0.66 -7.39
C ASN A 73 13.02 -1.93 -6.56
N GLU A 74 12.86 -3.07 -7.24
CA GLU A 74 12.56 -4.37 -6.62
C GLU A 74 13.62 -4.77 -5.57
N LEU A 75 14.91 -4.57 -5.87
CA LEU A 75 16.00 -4.87 -4.96
C LEU A 75 15.99 -3.96 -3.72
N SER A 76 15.76 -2.66 -3.90
CA SER A 76 15.63 -1.71 -2.79
C SER A 76 14.49 -2.10 -1.85
N LEU A 77 13.33 -2.50 -2.40
CA LEU A 77 12.20 -3.00 -1.61
C LEU A 77 12.55 -4.30 -0.87
N SER A 78 13.19 -5.24 -1.55
CA SER A 78 13.63 -6.50 -0.92
C SER A 78 14.60 -6.24 0.24
N ASN A 79 15.51 -5.27 0.09
CA ASN A 79 16.42 -4.87 1.16
C ASN A 79 15.70 -4.19 2.34
N ILE A 80 14.66 -3.40 2.09
CA ILE A 80 13.84 -2.78 3.15
C ILE A 80 13.05 -3.85 3.91
N ILE A 81 12.43 -4.79 3.20
CA ILE A 81 11.71 -5.91 3.83
C ILE A 81 12.70 -6.78 4.62
N ALA A 82 13.87 -7.08 4.06
CA ALA A 82 14.90 -7.84 4.77
C ALA A 82 15.41 -7.11 6.03
N LEU A 83 15.58 -5.78 5.97
CA LEU A 83 15.92 -4.95 7.13
C LEU A 83 14.86 -5.07 8.23
N LEU A 84 13.57 -5.06 7.89
CA LEU A 84 12.49 -5.25 8.87
C LEU A 84 12.53 -6.62 9.53
N LEU A 85 12.97 -7.66 8.80
CA LEU A 85 12.98 -9.04 9.28
C LEU A 85 14.28 -9.42 10.00
N ASP A 86 15.35 -8.64 9.87
CA ASP A 86 16.62 -8.90 10.53
C ASP A 86 16.57 -8.52 12.02
N THR A 87 16.59 -9.53 12.89
CA THR A 87 16.59 -9.32 14.36
C THR A 87 17.80 -8.53 14.89
N LYS A 88 18.86 -8.41 14.09
CA LYS A 88 20.08 -7.64 14.37
C LYS A 88 20.20 -6.39 13.47
N GLY A 89 19.11 -6.04 12.79
CA GLY A 89 19.04 -4.92 11.87
C GLY A 89 19.22 -3.57 12.57
N SER A 90 19.59 -2.55 11.79
CA SER A 90 19.88 -1.20 12.29
C SER A 90 18.67 -0.48 12.91
N HIS A 91 17.46 -1.03 12.74
CA HIS A 91 16.24 -0.54 13.40
C HIS A 91 16.22 -0.80 14.92
N GLY A 92 17.03 -1.75 15.42
CA GLY A 92 17.23 -1.97 16.86
C GLY A 92 16.01 -2.47 17.62
N GLN A 93 15.04 -3.09 16.95
CA GLN A 93 13.78 -3.58 17.56
C GLN A 93 13.84 -5.06 17.94
N GLY A 94 15.02 -5.70 17.85
CA GLY A 94 15.17 -7.12 18.15
C GLY A 94 14.21 -7.98 17.32
N ARG A 95 13.46 -8.85 17.98
CA ARG A 95 12.54 -9.81 17.33
C ARG A 95 11.15 -9.27 17.02
N VAL A 96 10.82 -8.03 17.42
CA VAL A 96 9.44 -7.50 17.37
C VAL A 96 8.81 -7.63 15.97
N PHE A 97 9.50 -7.18 14.93
CA PHE A 97 8.97 -7.22 13.57
C PHE A 97 8.90 -8.65 13.01
N LEU A 98 9.91 -9.47 13.26
CA LEU A 98 9.83 -10.88 12.88
C LEU A 98 8.63 -11.58 13.53
N GLU A 99 8.37 -11.35 14.81
CA GLU A 99 7.24 -11.97 15.52
C GLU A 99 5.92 -11.56 14.87
N VAL A 100 5.78 -10.29 14.48
CA VAL A 100 4.63 -9.83 13.68
C VAL A 100 4.57 -10.57 12.34
N PHE A 101 5.69 -10.72 11.63
CA PHE A 101 5.74 -11.42 10.35
C PHE A 101 5.31 -12.89 10.47
N ILE A 102 5.82 -13.59 11.50
CA ILE A 102 5.46 -14.97 11.80
C ILE A 102 3.95 -15.07 12.07
N ASP A 103 3.43 -14.15 12.88
CA ASP A 103 2.03 -14.10 13.25
C ASP A 103 1.10 -13.85 12.07
N CYS A 104 1.52 -13.02 11.11
CA CYS A 104 0.76 -12.70 9.91
C CYS A 104 0.78 -13.82 8.87
N PHE A 105 1.95 -14.41 8.58
CA PHE A 105 2.14 -15.19 7.35
C PHE A 105 2.66 -16.61 7.56
N VAL A 106 3.27 -16.91 8.71
CA VAL A 106 4.02 -18.16 8.91
C VAL A 106 3.34 -19.13 9.88
N LYS A 107 2.41 -18.67 10.73
CA LYS A 107 1.70 -19.50 11.73
C LYS A 107 1.12 -20.80 11.17
N GLN A 108 0.68 -20.81 9.91
CA GLN A 108 0.16 -22.01 9.25
C GLN A 108 1.16 -23.17 9.16
N MET A 109 2.46 -22.89 9.23
CA MET A 109 3.51 -23.93 9.24
C MET A 109 3.46 -24.81 10.48
N GLN A 110 2.79 -24.38 11.58
CA GLN A 110 2.63 -25.15 12.82
C GLN A 110 3.95 -25.79 13.26
N THR A 111 4.98 -24.97 13.47
CA THR A 111 6.30 -25.43 13.91
C THR A 111 6.84 -24.58 15.05
N ASP A 112 7.24 -25.23 16.14
CA ASP A 112 7.84 -24.59 17.31
C ASP A 112 9.25 -24.04 17.01
N GLN A 113 9.79 -24.35 15.83
CA GLN A 113 11.13 -23.99 15.42
C GLN A 113 11.25 -22.54 14.92
N LEU A 114 10.14 -21.83 14.75
CA LEU A 114 10.11 -20.39 14.39
C LEU A 114 10.79 -19.50 15.45
N ASN A 115 10.98 -20.03 16.66
CA ASN A 115 11.67 -19.34 17.76
C ASN A 115 13.20 -19.46 17.72
N LYS A 116 13.77 -20.26 16.80
CA LYS A 116 15.22 -20.43 16.68
C LYS A 116 15.86 -19.25 15.94
N ASP A 117 17.18 -19.12 16.11
CA ASP A 117 17.97 -18.18 15.32
C ASP A 117 17.87 -18.51 13.83
N PHE A 118 17.62 -17.48 13.03
CA PHE A 118 17.57 -17.53 11.58
C PHE A 118 18.42 -16.40 11.01
N LYS A 119 18.72 -16.49 9.73
CA LYS A 119 19.41 -15.46 8.97
C LYS A 119 18.52 -15.00 7.83
N VAL A 120 18.56 -13.71 7.55
CA VAL A 120 17.89 -13.10 6.40
C VAL A 120 18.95 -12.82 5.35
N TYR A 121 18.68 -13.22 4.11
CA TYR A 121 19.52 -12.95 2.95
C TYR A 121 18.67 -12.27 1.89
N THR A 122 19.27 -11.35 1.14
CA THR A 122 18.73 -10.86 -0.13
C THR A 122 19.59 -11.38 -1.27
N GLU A 123 19.01 -11.50 -2.47
CA GLU A 123 19.73 -11.93 -3.67
C GLU A 123 20.45 -13.30 -3.51
N TYR A 124 19.84 -14.22 -2.77
CA TYR A 124 20.48 -15.49 -2.42
C TYR A 124 20.62 -16.38 -3.67
N ALA A 125 21.85 -16.73 -4.02
CA ALA A 125 22.14 -17.50 -5.22
C ALA A 125 21.44 -18.87 -5.20
N ALA A 126 20.69 -19.15 -6.25
CA ALA A 126 20.04 -20.42 -6.53
C ALA A 126 20.58 -21.03 -7.83
N ASN A 127 20.07 -22.20 -8.22
CA ASN A 127 20.49 -22.87 -9.45
C ASN A 127 20.21 -22.02 -10.70
N GLY A 128 21.07 -22.17 -11.72
CA GLY A 128 20.86 -21.57 -13.04
C GLY A 128 21.00 -20.05 -13.10
N ASN A 129 21.94 -19.47 -12.33
CA ASN A 129 22.17 -18.02 -12.21
C ASN A 129 20.96 -17.23 -11.67
N ARG A 130 19.97 -17.89 -11.07
CA ARG A 130 18.84 -17.23 -10.43
C ARG A 130 19.15 -16.85 -8.99
N ARG A 131 18.35 -15.93 -8.44
CA ARG A 131 18.52 -15.39 -7.10
C ARG A 131 17.19 -15.26 -6.41
N ILE A 132 17.09 -15.80 -5.21
CA ILE A 132 15.91 -15.65 -4.36
C ILE A 132 15.95 -14.23 -3.78
N ASP A 133 14.87 -13.46 -3.98
CA ASP A 133 14.81 -12.05 -3.60
C ASP A 133 15.06 -11.86 -2.10
N ILE A 134 14.36 -12.64 -1.26
CA ILE A 134 14.59 -12.71 0.18
C ILE A 134 14.48 -14.16 0.68
N LEU A 135 15.48 -14.61 1.44
CA LEU A 135 15.48 -15.92 2.09
C LEU A 135 15.67 -15.76 3.59
N LEU A 136 14.68 -16.18 4.37
CA LEU A 136 14.81 -16.41 5.81
C LEU A 136 15.14 -17.88 6.01
N LYS A 137 16.23 -18.18 6.71
CA LYS A 137 16.68 -19.57 6.88
C LYS A 137 17.23 -19.84 8.27
N SER A 138 16.75 -20.93 8.87
CA SER A 138 17.38 -21.61 10.01
C SER A 138 17.81 -23.03 9.61
N SER A 139 18.21 -23.86 10.56
CA SER A 139 18.46 -25.29 10.31
C SER A 139 17.20 -26.08 9.98
N ASP A 140 16.05 -25.62 10.49
CA ASP A 140 14.84 -26.44 10.55
C ASP A 140 13.61 -25.81 9.87
N PHE A 141 13.71 -24.58 9.38
CA PHE A 141 12.72 -23.98 8.51
C PHE A 141 13.35 -22.96 7.57
N ALA A 142 12.67 -22.71 6.45
CA ALA A 142 13.01 -21.65 5.53
C ALA A 142 11.74 -20.96 5.01
N VAL A 143 11.84 -19.65 4.79
CA VAL A 143 10.81 -18.85 4.13
C VAL A 143 11.45 -18.16 2.94
N ILE A 144 10.98 -18.49 1.74
CA ILE A 144 11.27 -17.72 0.53
C ILE A 144 10.23 -16.59 0.46
N ILE A 145 10.67 -15.37 0.20
CA ILE A 145 9.79 -14.28 -0.23
C ILE A 145 10.27 -13.86 -1.61
N GLU A 146 9.45 -14.13 -2.61
CA GLU A 146 9.64 -13.62 -3.96
C GLU A 146 8.88 -12.32 -4.08
N ASN A 147 9.62 -11.23 -4.29
CA ASN A 147 9.11 -9.87 -4.26
C ASN A 147 8.88 -9.37 -5.69
N LYS A 148 7.62 -9.20 -6.08
CA LYS A 148 7.23 -8.77 -7.44
C LYS A 148 6.28 -7.56 -7.39
N PRO A 149 6.80 -6.37 -7.06
CA PRO A 149 6.00 -5.14 -6.98
C PRO A 149 5.60 -4.60 -8.37
N TYR A 150 6.44 -4.81 -9.40
CA TYR A 150 6.30 -4.17 -10.72
C TYR A 150 5.92 -5.13 -11.85
N THR A 151 6.53 -6.32 -11.88
CA THR A 151 6.50 -7.22 -13.05
C THR A 151 6.10 -8.64 -12.64
N TYR A 152 5.77 -9.46 -13.63
CA TYR A 152 5.55 -10.88 -13.43
C TYR A 152 6.88 -11.63 -13.29
N ASP A 153 6.81 -12.81 -12.67
CA ASP A 153 7.88 -13.76 -12.46
C ASP A 153 8.59 -14.16 -13.76
N GLN A 154 9.89 -14.48 -13.68
CA GLN A 154 10.55 -15.20 -14.77
C GLN A 154 9.96 -16.60 -14.89
N GLN A 155 10.05 -17.20 -16.07
CA GLN A 155 9.50 -18.53 -16.30
C GLN A 155 10.00 -19.56 -15.26
N ASP A 156 9.05 -20.25 -14.63
CA ASP A 156 9.24 -21.30 -13.61
C ASP A 156 10.01 -20.90 -12.36
N GLN A 157 10.23 -19.61 -12.13
CA GLN A 157 11.12 -19.09 -11.10
C GLN A 157 10.82 -19.66 -9.71
N ILE A 158 9.56 -19.61 -9.29
CA ILE A 158 9.15 -20.09 -7.96
C ILE A 158 9.32 -21.61 -7.82
N THR A 159 8.95 -22.38 -8.83
CA THR A 159 9.12 -23.85 -8.78
C THR A 159 10.58 -24.25 -8.74
N ASP A 160 11.44 -23.51 -9.44
CA ASP A 160 12.87 -23.77 -9.47
C ASP A 160 13.52 -23.42 -8.12
N TYR A 161 13.02 -22.41 -7.41
CA TYR A 161 13.45 -22.10 -6.03
C TYR A 161 13.01 -23.14 -5.01
N ILE A 162 11.75 -23.59 -5.10
CA ILE A 162 11.24 -24.66 -4.24
C ILE A 162 12.08 -25.93 -4.43
N SER A 163 12.31 -26.33 -5.68
CA SER A 163 13.13 -27.51 -6.01
C SER A 163 14.57 -27.34 -5.50
N TYR A 164 15.16 -26.16 -5.69
CA TYR A 164 16.51 -25.86 -5.17
C TYR A 164 16.62 -26.02 -3.64
N MET A 165 15.59 -25.64 -2.89
CA MET A 165 15.56 -25.81 -1.43
C MET A 165 15.33 -27.28 -1.03
N GLU A 166 14.49 -28.01 -1.76
CA GLU A 166 14.08 -29.39 -1.46
C GLU A 166 15.17 -30.43 -1.83
N ASP A 167 15.91 -30.20 -2.91
CA ASP A 167 16.94 -31.10 -3.45
C ASP A 167 18.24 -31.16 -2.61
N SER A 168 18.19 -30.74 -1.33
CA SER A 168 19.30 -30.81 -0.36
C SER A 168 20.56 -30.03 -0.75
N HIS A 169 20.48 -29.10 -1.71
CA HIS A 169 21.59 -28.22 -2.12
C HIS A 169 21.97 -27.19 -1.06
N ILE A 170 21.22 -27.13 0.03
CA ILE A 170 21.34 -26.10 1.04
C ILE A 170 21.94 -26.71 2.31
N PRO A 171 23.19 -26.35 2.66
CA PRO A 171 23.83 -26.88 3.85
C PRO A 171 22.97 -26.62 5.10
N ASN A 172 22.79 -27.67 5.91
CA ASN A 172 22.09 -27.65 7.19
C ASN A 172 20.59 -27.36 7.16
N TYR A 173 19.92 -27.42 6.00
CA TYR A 173 18.45 -27.32 5.93
C TYR A 173 17.83 -28.72 5.83
N ARG A 174 16.95 -29.07 6.78
CA ARG A 174 16.13 -30.31 6.74
C ARG A 174 14.68 -30.01 7.12
N GLY A 175 14.27 -28.78 6.87
CA GLY A 175 13.13 -28.14 7.49
C GLY A 175 11.87 -28.10 6.65
N LYS A 176 10.83 -27.48 7.22
CA LYS A 176 9.63 -27.08 6.46
C LYS A 176 9.94 -25.82 5.63
N LEU A 177 9.42 -25.78 4.40
CA LEU A 177 9.54 -24.64 3.49
C LEU A 177 8.20 -23.92 3.39
N LEU A 178 8.22 -22.60 3.52
CA LEU A 178 7.14 -21.72 3.07
C LEU A 178 7.66 -20.83 1.96
N THR A 179 6.86 -20.65 0.92
CA THR A 179 7.13 -19.69 -0.15
C THR A 179 6.02 -18.65 -0.16
N ILE A 180 6.41 -17.38 -0.07
CA ILE A 180 5.52 -16.23 -0.12
C ILE A 180 5.76 -15.52 -1.44
N TYR A 181 4.71 -15.39 -2.24
CA TYR A 181 4.71 -14.56 -3.44
C TYR A 181 4.10 -13.21 -3.09
N LEU A 182 4.96 -12.21 -2.87
CA LEU A 182 4.54 -10.85 -2.55
C LEU A 182 4.37 -10.06 -3.84
N ASN A 183 3.14 -9.81 -4.24
CA ASN A 183 2.85 -9.13 -5.49
C ASN A 183 1.76 -8.06 -5.35
N LYS A 184 1.36 -7.47 -6.47
CA LYS A 184 0.39 -6.38 -6.48
C LYS A 184 -1.04 -6.81 -6.11
N ASN A 185 -1.57 -7.83 -6.78
CA ASN A 185 -3.02 -8.10 -6.85
C ASN A 185 -3.42 -9.50 -6.36
N GLU A 186 -2.55 -10.21 -5.63
CA GLU A 186 -2.76 -11.61 -5.23
C GLU A 186 -2.92 -12.58 -6.41
N ASP A 187 -2.46 -12.16 -7.60
CA ASP A 187 -2.47 -13.00 -8.78
C ASP A 187 -1.53 -14.18 -8.59
N MET A 188 -1.95 -15.36 -9.05
CA MET A 188 -1.03 -16.48 -9.23
C MET A 188 0.12 -16.07 -10.15
N PRO A 189 1.34 -16.59 -9.92
CA PRO A 189 2.40 -16.52 -10.92
C PRO A 189 1.88 -17.03 -12.26
N LYS A 190 2.25 -16.39 -13.37
CA LYS A 190 1.63 -16.66 -14.69
C LYS A 190 2.56 -17.38 -15.65
N ASN A 191 3.86 -17.39 -15.38
CA ASN A 191 4.87 -17.83 -16.33
C ASN A 191 5.36 -19.24 -15.99
N PHE A 192 4.56 -20.25 -16.33
CA PHE A 192 4.92 -21.65 -16.17
C PHE A 192 5.16 -22.34 -17.52
N SER A 193 6.19 -23.19 -17.59
CA SER A 193 6.51 -23.98 -18.80
C SER A 193 5.51 -25.10 -19.07
N ASP A 194 4.87 -25.64 -18.03
CA ASP A 194 3.90 -26.73 -18.14
C ASP A 194 2.86 -26.71 -17.01
N ALA A 195 1.67 -27.27 -17.29
CA ALA A 195 0.55 -27.41 -16.38
C ALA A 195 0.86 -28.26 -15.13
N SER A 196 1.84 -29.17 -15.21
CA SER A 196 2.28 -29.96 -14.05
C SER A 196 2.86 -29.08 -12.92
N LYS A 197 3.62 -28.03 -13.27
CA LYS A 197 4.18 -27.04 -12.33
C LYS A 197 3.08 -26.22 -11.66
N ILE A 198 2.09 -25.78 -12.42
CA ILE A 198 0.90 -25.08 -11.88
C ILE A 198 0.17 -25.97 -10.87
N LYS A 199 -0.04 -27.24 -11.21
CA LYS A 199 -0.70 -28.20 -10.31
C LYS A 199 0.10 -28.37 -9.02
N SER A 200 1.42 -28.55 -9.11
CA SER A 200 2.30 -28.66 -7.94
C SER A 200 2.19 -27.42 -7.04
N LEU A 201 2.19 -26.22 -7.61
CA LEU A 201 2.06 -24.98 -6.85
C LEU A 201 0.70 -24.88 -6.15
N ASN A 202 -0.39 -25.24 -6.84
CA ASN A 202 -1.73 -25.28 -6.27
C ASN A 202 -1.84 -26.29 -5.11
N ASP A 203 -1.20 -27.45 -5.21
CA ASP A 203 -1.17 -28.44 -4.14
C ASP A 203 -0.37 -27.90 -2.94
N LYS A 204 0.76 -27.23 -3.17
CA LYS A 204 1.52 -26.51 -2.12
C LYS A 204 0.71 -25.40 -1.47
N GLN A 205 -0.11 -24.68 -2.24
CA GLN A 205 -1.01 -23.65 -1.72
C GLN A 205 -2.06 -24.24 -0.77
N LYS A 206 -2.68 -25.36 -1.15
CA LYS A 206 -3.65 -26.06 -0.31
C LYS A 206 -3.04 -26.58 1.00
N ASN A 207 -1.76 -26.96 0.95
CA ASN A 207 -1.02 -27.44 2.12
C ASN A 207 -0.45 -26.31 3.00
N GLY A 208 -0.60 -25.04 2.60
CA GLY A 208 -0.02 -23.90 3.32
C GLY A 208 1.50 -23.77 3.17
N GLU A 209 2.09 -24.37 2.14
CA GLU A 209 3.52 -24.29 1.78
C GLU A 209 3.79 -23.18 0.76
N PHE A 210 2.76 -22.68 0.10
CA PHE A 210 2.81 -21.54 -0.81
C PHE A 210 1.66 -20.58 -0.48
N ILE A 211 1.96 -19.29 -0.34
CA ILE A 211 0.94 -18.25 -0.18
C ILE A 211 1.24 -17.08 -1.08
N ILE A 212 0.18 -16.38 -1.46
CA ILE A 212 0.25 -15.14 -2.19
C ILE A 212 -0.21 -14.05 -1.24
N VAL A 213 0.54 -12.94 -1.20
CA VAL A 213 0.24 -11.80 -0.36
C VAL A 213 0.28 -10.57 -1.25
N SER A 214 -0.78 -9.77 -1.24
CA SER A 214 -0.73 -8.46 -1.90
C SER A 214 0.07 -7.46 -1.07
N TYR A 215 0.66 -6.47 -1.72
CA TYR A 215 1.23 -5.31 -1.04
C TYR A 215 0.22 -4.56 -0.16
N ASP A 216 -1.06 -4.53 -0.54
CA ASP A 216 -2.14 -3.97 0.29
C ASP A 216 -2.32 -4.75 1.60
N VAL A 217 -2.42 -6.09 1.52
CA VAL A 217 -2.48 -6.95 2.71
C VAL A 217 -1.20 -6.82 3.53
N PHE A 218 -0.03 -6.80 2.90
CA PHE A 218 1.25 -6.63 3.57
C PHE A 218 1.31 -5.32 4.38
N ALA A 219 0.87 -4.20 3.78
CA ALA A 219 0.84 -2.91 4.47
C ALA A 219 -0.15 -2.91 5.65
N LYS A 220 -1.40 -3.35 5.42
CA LYS A 220 -2.48 -3.31 6.42
C LYS A 220 -2.30 -4.29 7.57
N THR A 221 -1.61 -5.40 7.34
CA THR A 221 -1.45 -6.45 8.36
C THR A 221 -0.08 -6.41 9.01
N PHE A 222 0.99 -6.44 8.23
CA PHE A 222 2.35 -6.56 8.74
C PHE A 222 2.95 -5.20 9.09
N LEU A 223 2.98 -4.24 8.15
CA LEU A 223 3.59 -2.93 8.40
C LEU A 223 2.82 -2.14 9.46
N GLN A 224 1.49 -2.17 9.44
CA GLN A 224 0.65 -1.50 10.43
C GLN A 224 0.94 -2.02 11.86
N GLN A 225 1.04 -3.33 12.05
CA GLN A 225 1.41 -3.89 13.35
C GLN A 225 2.86 -3.58 13.74
N CYS A 226 3.78 -3.54 12.77
CA CYS A 226 5.15 -3.07 13.02
C CYS A 226 5.16 -1.61 13.48
N TYR A 227 4.38 -0.72 12.86
CA TYR A 227 4.23 0.67 13.26
C TYR A 227 3.74 0.78 14.72
N GLU A 228 2.69 0.04 15.07
CA GLU A 228 2.09 0.06 16.41
C GLU A 228 3.04 -0.47 17.49
N LYS A 229 3.81 -1.51 17.18
CA LYS A 229 4.74 -2.15 18.13
C LYS A 229 6.14 -1.54 18.13
N CYS A 230 6.49 -0.69 17.15
CA CYS A 230 7.81 -0.08 17.07
C CYS A 230 8.01 0.93 18.19
N GLU A 231 9.01 0.73 19.04
CA GLU A 231 9.36 1.64 20.13
C GLU A 231 10.15 2.87 19.63
N SER A 232 10.95 2.70 18.57
CA SER A 232 11.76 3.79 18.00
C SER A 232 10.89 4.78 17.23
N THR A 233 10.76 6.01 17.75
CA THR A 233 10.03 7.08 17.05
C THR A 233 10.54 7.30 15.63
N ARG A 234 11.87 7.35 15.43
CA ARG A 234 12.48 7.56 14.12
C ARG A 234 12.09 6.45 13.15
N PHE A 235 12.18 5.20 13.57
CA PHE A 235 11.91 4.07 12.69
C PHE A 235 10.40 3.87 12.48
N ARG A 236 9.58 4.23 13.46
CA ARG A 236 8.12 4.28 13.33
C ARG A 236 7.68 5.23 12.22
N TYR A 237 8.29 6.41 12.12
CA TYR A 237 8.04 7.32 10.99
C TYR A 237 8.51 6.73 9.66
N PHE A 238 9.66 6.05 9.61
CA PHE A 238 10.07 5.33 8.40
C PHE A 238 9.06 4.25 7.97
N ILE A 239 8.48 3.50 8.91
CA ILE A 239 7.41 2.54 8.61
C ILE A 239 6.15 3.25 8.11
N ALA A 240 5.79 4.39 8.71
CA ALA A 240 4.64 5.19 8.26
C ALA A 240 4.83 5.67 6.82
N ASP A 241 6.01 6.20 6.50
CA ASP A 241 6.39 6.61 5.15
C ASP A 241 6.28 5.41 4.17
N PHE A 242 6.69 4.21 4.60
CA PHE A 242 6.62 3.01 3.77
C PHE A 242 5.17 2.55 3.52
N ILE A 243 4.30 2.61 4.54
CA ILE A 243 2.87 2.33 4.40
C ILE A 243 2.26 3.32 3.40
N GLU A 244 2.48 4.62 3.61
CA GLU A 244 1.94 5.66 2.73
C GLU A 244 2.48 5.53 1.30
N PHE A 245 3.75 5.15 1.14
CA PHE A 245 4.34 4.87 -0.17
C PHE A 245 3.60 3.73 -0.90
N ILE A 246 3.28 2.64 -0.21
CA ILE A 246 2.51 1.53 -0.79
C ILE A 246 1.07 1.99 -1.12
N GLU A 247 0.42 2.74 -0.23
CA GLU A 247 -0.96 3.21 -0.40
C GLU A 247 -1.13 4.25 -1.52
N LYS A 248 -0.15 5.16 -1.69
CA LYS A 248 -0.11 6.15 -2.77
C LYS A 248 0.27 5.55 -4.11
N ASN A 249 0.95 4.41 -4.11
CA ASN A 249 1.32 3.66 -5.30
C ASN A 249 0.56 2.32 -5.36
N PRO A 250 -0.80 2.31 -5.31
CA PRO A 250 -1.58 1.09 -5.49
C PRO A 250 -1.40 0.52 -6.91
N SER A 251 -0.76 1.30 -7.77
CA SER A 251 -0.35 0.98 -9.11
C SER A 251 1.07 1.47 -9.34
N PHE A 252 2.05 0.64 -9.02
CA PHE A 252 3.40 0.67 -9.61
C PHE A 252 3.32 0.47 -11.15
N ILE A 253 2.81 1.50 -11.84
CA ILE A 253 2.66 1.63 -13.28
C ILE A 253 3.89 2.39 -13.76
N ASN A 254 4.66 1.75 -14.66
CA ASN A 254 5.67 2.31 -15.56
C ASN A 254 6.52 3.48 -15.03
N ASN A 255 7.81 3.23 -14.84
CA ASN A 255 8.87 4.04 -15.47
C ASN A 255 10.11 3.16 -15.65
N GLY A 256 10.01 2.22 -16.58
CA GLY A 256 11.17 1.90 -17.40
C GLY A 256 11.31 3.04 -18.40
N GLU A 257 12.11 4.05 -18.07
CA GLU A 257 12.83 4.98 -18.96
C GLU A 257 13.40 6.12 -18.11
N HIS A 258 14.69 6.03 -17.77
CA HIS A 258 15.67 7.10 -17.89
C HIS A 258 17.08 6.51 -17.97
#